data_AF-A0A4D7C5G8-F1
#
_entry.id   AF-A0A4D7C5G8-F1
#
_cell.length_a   1.000
_cell.length_b   1.000
_cell.length_c   1.000
_cell.angle_alpha   90.00
_cell.angle_beta   90.00
_cell.angle_gamma   90.00
#
_symmetry.space_group_name_H-M   'P 1'
#
loop_
_entity.id
_entity.type
_entity.pdbx_description
1 polymer ?
#
loop_
_entity_poly.entity_id
_entity_poly.type
_entity_poly.pdbx_seq_one_letter_code
_entity_poly.pdbx_strand_id
1 'polypeptide(L)'
;MTGDLGAAFTGGTATFAGGSFTGLEQYREIVGSNFDDNITLGNATQGTDNNANNTTGFVGLYGRDGNDVLTGGTASNDLYGDNGNDTLNGLGGNDRLTGGAGADTLNGGDGRDTAFFSSRFSDYTIATDAAGVTYITDNRSSSPDGIDTLTSVEILQFSDRTFQLIANVAPVATNDTFNATSGNALIITPAELLANDTDGNADPLSVLIGAQPAHGTLVTDAQGNFVYTSDPAFSGTDTFTYRASDGLAQSGFATVTLTVAQVPVNTVDVTVSGGLAPGQIGNATVTYTHNGEATFRPRYCWCRRPAH
;
A
#
# COMPACT_ATOMS: atom_id res chain seq x y z
N MET A 1 26.35 -0.52 9.40
CA MET A 1 27.78 -0.88 9.15
C MET A 1 28.14 -0.47 7.72
N THR A 2 29.41 -0.24 7.41
CA THR A 2 29.90 0.03 6.04
C THR A 2 30.53 -1.26 5.51
N GLY A 3 30.05 -1.77 4.38
CA GLY A 3 30.67 -2.91 3.68
C GLY A 3 31.60 -2.40 2.60
N ASP A 4 32.90 -2.25 2.90
CA ASP A 4 33.91 -1.87 1.90
C ASP A 4 34.46 -3.13 1.22
N LEU A 5 34.06 -3.36 -0.02
CA LEU A 5 34.51 -4.49 -0.82
C LEU A 5 35.84 -4.22 -1.53
N GLY A 6 36.33 -2.98 -1.52
CA GLY A 6 37.52 -2.54 -2.25
C GLY A 6 38.82 -3.22 -1.80
N ALA A 7 38.87 -3.75 -0.58
CA ALA A 7 40.02 -4.53 -0.10
C ALA A 7 39.89 -6.05 -0.35
N ALA A 8 38.70 -6.55 -0.71
CA ALA A 8 38.37 -7.98 -0.71
C ALA A 8 38.26 -8.61 -2.11
N PHE A 9 38.04 -7.84 -3.18
CA PHE A 9 37.81 -8.36 -4.52
C PHE A 9 38.59 -7.62 -5.61
N THR A 10 39.15 -8.36 -6.55
CA THR A 10 39.79 -7.86 -7.79
C THR A 10 38.77 -7.86 -8.93
N GLY A 11 37.59 -7.26 -8.70
CA GLY A 11 36.37 -7.49 -9.47
C GLY A 11 35.67 -8.81 -9.11
N GLY A 12 34.33 -8.82 -9.01
CA GLY A 12 33.57 -10.02 -8.70
C GLY A 12 32.06 -9.82 -8.48
N THR A 13 31.35 -10.92 -8.23
CA THR A 13 29.92 -10.90 -7.86
C THR A 13 29.78 -10.92 -6.33
N ALA A 14 29.10 -9.93 -5.77
CA ALA A 14 28.75 -9.85 -4.36
C ALA A 14 27.22 -9.81 -4.20
N THR A 15 26.65 -10.88 -3.65
CA THR A 15 25.22 -10.97 -3.34
C THR A 15 25.01 -10.89 -1.84
N PHE A 16 24.24 -9.90 -1.37
CA PHE A 16 23.95 -9.68 0.06
C PHE A 16 22.66 -10.38 0.51
N ALA A 17 21.97 -11.07 -0.40
CA ALA A 17 20.81 -11.89 -0.10
C ALA A 17 21.22 -13.27 0.47
N GLY A 18 21.20 -13.42 1.80
CA GLY A 18 21.09 -14.74 2.45
C GLY A 18 22.31 -15.69 2.41
N GLY A 19 23.50 -15.22 2.03
CA GLY A 19 24.81 -15.89 2.24
C GLY A 19 25.89 -15.33 1.29
N SER A 20 27.17 -15.14 1.62
CA SER A 20 28.01 -15.59 2.76
C SER A 20 28.70 -14.41 3.47
N PHE A 21 27.92 -13.44 3.96
CA PHE A 21 28.22 -12.76 5.21
C PHE A 21 27.09 -13.14 6.17
N THR A 22 27.37 -14.07 7.10
CA THR A 22 26.33 -14.62 7.99
C THR A 22 26.21 -13.76 9.24
N GLY A 23 25.30 -12.80 9.20
CA GLY A 23 24.83 -12.03 10.33
C GLY A 23 23.59 -11.22 9.95
N LEU A 24 22.80 -10.79 10.94
CA LEU A 24 21.82 -9.71 10.78
C LEU A 24 22.57 -8.42 10.41
N GLU A 25 22.85 -8.22 9.13
CA GLU A 25 23.74 -7.16 8.69
C GLU A 25 22.97 -5.95 8.19
N GLN A 26 22.76 -5.02 9.11
CA GLN A 26 22.29 -3.68 8.81
C GLN A 26 23.45 -2.88 8.16
N TYR A 27 23.42 -2.77 6.84
CA TYR A 27 24.34 -1.91 6.09
C TYR A 27 23.73 -0.52 5.89
N ARG A 28 24.58 0.50 6.04
CA ARG A 28 24.24 1.89 5.70
C ARG A 28 24.79 2.26 4.32
N GLU A 29 25.88 1.61 3.92
CA GLU A 29 26.65 1.90 2.72
C GLU A 29 27.42 0.64 2.30
N ILE A 30 27.37 0.32 1.01
CA ILE A 30 28.11 -0.76 0.36
C ILE A 30 28.87 -0.14 -0.81
N VAL A 31 30.17 -0.42 -0.89
CA VAL A 31 31.05 0.19 -1.88
C VAL A 31 31.81 -0.90 -2.64
N GLY A 32 31.74 -0.84 -3.97
CA GLY A 32 32.45 -1.67 -4.94
C GLY A 32 33.95 -1.38 -5.02
N SER A 33 34.58 -2.06 -5.96
CA SER A 33 36.00 -1.97 -6.32
C SER A 33 36.20 -0.99 -7.48
N ASN A 34 37.35 -1.01 -8.16
CA ASN A 34 37.58 -0.18 -9.36
C ASN A 34 37.49 -1.03 -10.65
N PHE A 35 36.72 -2.11 -10.61
CA PHE A 35 36.51 -3.05 -11.69
C PHE A 35 35.02 -3.35 -11.79
N ASP A 36 34.58 -3.86 -12.94
CA ASP A 36 33.21 -4.35 -13.15
C ASP A 36 32.75 -5.28 -12.01
N ASP A 37 31.79 -4.80 -11.23
CA ASP A 37 31.22 -5.45 -10.07
C ASP A 37 29.74 -5.79 -10.31
N ASN A 38 29.25 -6.85 -9.66
CA ASN A 38 27.83 -7.19 -9.65
C ASN A 38 27.35 -7.28 -8.20
N ILE A 39 26.61 -6.26 -7.76
CA ILE A 39 26.21 -6.04 -6.37
C ILE A 39 24.68 -6.12 -6.27
N THR A 40 24.15 -6.99 -5.40
CA THR A 40 22.70 -7.13 -5.18
C THR A 40 22.34 -7.12 -3.70
N LEU A 41 21.45 -6.22 -3.29
CA LEU A 41 20.94 -6.09 -1.92
C LEU A 41 19.92 -7.16 -1.52
N GLY A 42 18.95 -7.47 -2.39
CA GLY A 42 17.84 -8.37 -2.06
C GLY A 42 16.95 -7.84 -0.92
N ASN A 43 16.48 -8.71 -0.02
CA ASN A 43 15.58 -8.36 1.10
C ASN A 43 16.33 -7.87 2.37
N ALA A 44 17.56 -7.36 2.25
CA ALA A 44 18.33 -6.89 3.40
C ALA A 44 17.53 -5.83 4.18
N THR A 45 17.36 -6.04 5.49
CA THR A 45 16.55 -5.16 6.34
C THR A 45 17.36 -3.92 6.71
N GLN A 46 16.82 -2.73 6.40
CA GLN A 46 17.44 -1.42 6.65
C GLN A 46 17.89 -1.24 8.11
N GLY A 47 19.08 -0.70 8.30
CA GLY A 47 19.54 -0.28 9.62
C GLY A 47 18.83 0.97 10.10
N THR A 48 18.12 0.91 11.22
CA THR A 48 17.62 2.11 11.91
C THR A 48 18.80 2.86 12.54
N ASP A 49 19.12 4.03 12.00
CA ASP A 49 19.99 5.00 12.68
C ASP A 49 19.23 5.61 13.87
N ASN A 50 19.85 5.62 15.06
CA ASN A 50 19.29 6.18 16.31
C ASN A 50 19.54 7.70 16.44
N ASN A 51 19.96 8.39 15.39
CA ASN A 51 20.16 9.84 15.40
C ASN A 51 18.90 10.57 14.93
N ALA A 52 18.23 11.23 15.87
CA ALA A 52 16.96 11.96 15.69
C ALA A 52 16.99 13.17 14.73
N ASN A 53 18.11 13.40 14.02
CA ASN A 53 18.24 14.44 12.98
C ASN A 53 18.54 13.86 11.58
N ASN A 54 18.53 12.54 11.39
CA ASN A 54 18.75 11.89 10.09
C ASN A 54 17.42 11.32 9.56
N THR A 55 16.67 12.14 8.83
CA THR A 55 15.37 11.78 8.24
C THR A 55 15.47 10.93 6.96
N THR A 56 16.59 10.25 6.69
CA THR A 56 16.77 9.48 5.44
C THR A 56 17.42 8.13 5.70
N GLY A 57 16.58 7.10 5.82
CA GLY A 57 16.96 5.68 5.90
C GLY A 57 17.30 5.09 4.53
N PHE A 58 18.21 5.69 3.76
CA PHE A 58 18.64 5.11 2.49
C PHE A 58 19.88 4.24 2.69
N VAL A 59 19.91 3.08 2.04
CA VAL A 59 21.12 2.26 1.89
C VAL A 59 21.79 2.69 0.59
N GLY A 60 23.02 3.21 0.68
CA GLY A 60 23.80 3.63 -0.49
C GLY A 60 24.62 2.48 -1.10
N LEU A 61 24.47 2.23 -2.39
CA LEU A 61 25.30 1.34 -3.21
C LEU A 61 26.17 2.18 -4.12
N TYR A 62 27.47 1.93 -4.12
CA TYR A 62 28.44 2.67 -4.92
C TYR A 62 29.25 1.69 -5.76
N GLY A 63 29.27 1.85 -7.08
CA GLY A 63 30.03 1.05 -8.04
C GLY A 63 31.51 1.43 -8.05
N ARG A 64 31.79 2.73 -8.25
CA ARG A 64 33.10 3.38 -8.49
C ARG A 64 33.52 3.27 -9.96
N ASP A 65 34.75 2.83 -10.23
CA ASP A 65 35.23 2.68 -11.62
C ASP A 65 34.84 1.29 -12.11
N GLY A 66 34.38 1.14 -13.35
CA GLY A 66 33.99 -0.15 -13.91
C GLY A 66 32.65 -0.07 -14.62
N ASN A 67 32.26 -1.12 -15.33
CA ASN A 67 30.88 -1.25 -15.80
C ASN A 67 30.13 -2.13 -14.79
N ASP A 68 29.49 -1.49 -13.83
CA ASP A 68 28.93 -2.15 -12.67
C ASP A 68 27.45 -2.51 -12.86
N VAL A 69 27.01 -3.57 -12.19
CA VAL A 69 25.60 -3.94 -12.08
C VAL A 69 25.19 -3.82 -10.62
N LEU A 70 24.42 -2.77 -10.31
CA LEU A 70 23.93 -2.49 -8.97
C LEU A 70 22.44 -2.79 -8.91
N THR A 71 22.04 -3.63 -7.97
CA THR A 71 20.63 -4.04 -7.79
C THR A 71 20.18 -3.80 -6.35
N GLY A 72 19.14 -2.98 -6.21
CA GLY A 72 18.46 -2.64 -4.98
C GLY A 72 17.60 -3.77 -4.40
N GLY A 73 16.57 -3.37 -3.67
CA GLY A 73 15.61 -4.24 -2.99
C GLY A 73 14.19 -3.72 -3.11
N THR A 74 13.30 -4.11 -2.19
CA THR A 74 11.88 -3.68 -2.19
C THR A 74 11.62 -2.38 -1.43
N ALA A 75 12.68 -1.67 -1.04
CA ALA A 75 12.60 -0.42 -0.31
C ALA A 75 13.46 0.63 -1.01
N SER A 76 13.17 1.91 -0.76
CA SER A 76 13.95 3.02 -1.27
C SER A 76 15.46 2.87 -1.07
N ASN A 77 16.22 2.98 -2.15
CA ASN A 77 17.66 2.82 -2.22
C ASN A 77 18.32 4.02 -2.91
N ASP A 78 19.59 4.25 -2.57
CA ASP A 78 20.45 5.19 -3.28
C ASP A 78 21.50 4.38 -4.05
N LEU A 79 21.49 4.44 -5.38
CA LEU A 79 22.42 3.72 -6.24
C LEU A 79 23.29 4.71 -7.00
N TYR A 80 24.61 4.51 -6.96
CA TYR A 80 25.62 5.35 -7.59
C TYR A 80 26.53 4.47 -8.44
N GLY A 81 26.50 4.60 -9.77
CA GLY A 81 27.40 3.88 -10.68
C GLY A 81 28.84 4.43 -10.62
N ASP A 82 28.96 5.76 -10.64
CA ASP A 82 30.20 6.55 -10.66
C ASP A 82 30.89 6.63 -12.03
N ASN A 83 31.88 5.80 -12.39
CA ASN A 83 32.60 5.90 -13.66
C ASN A 83 32.50 4.59 -14.45
N GLY A 84 31.97 4.66 -15.67
CA GLY A 84 31.85 3.55 -16.60
C GLY A 84 30.43 3.45 -17.12
N ASN A 85 30.11 2.36 -17.81
CA ASN A 85 28.76 2.15 -18.34
C ASN A 85 28.01 1.22 -17.39
N ASP A 86 27.30 1.80 -16.44
CA ASP A 86 26.71 1.09 -15.33
C ASP A 86 25.26 0.67 -15.59
N THR A 87 24.81 -0.35 -14.88
CA THR A 87 23.41 -0.80 -14.86
C THR A 87 22.89 -0.72 -13.43
N LEU A 88 21.97 0.20 -13.17
CA LEU A 88 21.36 0.42 -11.87
C LEU A 88 19.90 -0.03 -11.91
N ASN A 89 19.52 -0.97 -11.03
CA ASN A 89 18.16 -1.48 -10.89
C ASN A 89 17.63 -1.21 -9.48
N GLY A 90 16.67 -0.31 -9.33
CA GLY A 90 16.04 0.03 -8.04
C GLY A 90 15.15 -1.09 -7.49
N LEU A 91 14.34 -1.69 -8.37
CA LEU A 91 13.33 -2.72 -8.10
C LEU A 91 12.05 -2.15 -7.47
N GLY A 92 11.97 -1.99 -6.16
CA GLY A 92 10.75 -1.50 -5.51
C GLY A 92 11.03 -0.45 -4.47
N GLY A 93 10.13 0.51 -4.30
CA GLY A 93 10.32 1.66 -3.42
C GLY A 93 10.62 2.92 -4.23
N ASN A 94 10.86 4.04 -3.54
CA ASN A 94 11.19 5.30 -4.22
C ASN A 94 12.70 5.47 -4.22
N ASP A 95 13.35 5.20 -5.35
CA ASP A 95 14.79 5.08 -5.48
C ASP A 95 15.44 6.36 -6.01
N ARG A 96 16.73 6.50 -5.70
CA ARG A 96 17.59 7.59 -6.15
C ARG A 96 18.74 7.00 -6.94
N LEU A 97 18.74 7.22 -8.26
CA LEU A 97 19.70 6.62 -9.19
C LEU A 97 20.65 7.70 -9.71
N THR A 98 21.96 7.48 -9.60
CA THR A 98 22.99 8.33 -10.19
C THR A 98 23.89 7.44 -11.03
N GLY A 99 23.78 7.50 -12.36
CA GLY A 99 24.64 6.73 -13.25
C GLY A 99 26.09 7.14 -13.08
N GLY A 100 26.35 8.44 -13.23
CA GLY A 100 27.69 8.98 -13.07
C GLY A 100 28.23 9.31 -14.45
N ALA A 101 29.39 8.80 -14.81
CA ALA A 101 30.07 9.11 -16.05
C ALA A 101 30.16 7.90 -16.99
N GLY A 102 29.50 7.97 -18.14
CA GLY A 102 29.53 6.91 -19.14
C GLY A 102 28.20 6.83 -19.88
N ALA A 103 27.85 5.67 -20.38
CA ALA A 103 26.53 5.42 -20.96
C ALA A 103 25.79 4.43 -20.08
N ASP A 104 24.96 4.96 -19.18
CA ASP A 104 24.36 4.16 -18.11
C ASP A 104 22.96 3.66 -18.46
N THR A 105 22.56 2.57 -17.82
CA THR A 105 21.21 2.04 -17.84
C THR A 105 20.60 2.17 -16.45
N LEU A 106 19.60 3.03 -16.32
CA LEU A 106 18.93 3.32 -15.05
C LEU A 106 17.49 2.81 -15.10
N ASN A 107 17.17 1.82 -14.27
CA ASN A 107 15.84 1.27 -14.14
C ASN A 107 15.32 1.50 -12.71
N GLY A 108 14.33 2.38 -12.54
CA GLY A 108 13.74 2.66 -11.22
C GLY A 108 12.97 1.46 -10.69
N GLY A 109 11.88 1.11 -11.37
CA GLY A 109 11.10 -0.08 -11.05
C GLY A 109 9.70 0.31 -10.56
N ASP A 110 9.26 -0.29 -9.47
CA ASP A 110 8.00 0.04 -8.81
C ASP A 110 8.21 1.16 -7.79
N GLY A 111 7.46 2.24 -7.91
CA GLY A 111 7.54 3.38 -6.99
C GLY A 111 7.77 4.67 -7.75
N ARG A 112 8.22 5.70 -7.03
CA ARG A 112 8.48 7.02 -7.61
C ARG A 112 9.98 7.33 -7.55
N ASP A 113 10.63 7.20 -8.69
CA ASP A 113 12.08 7.13 -8.79
C ASP A 113 12.68 8.42 -9.33
N THR A 114 13.90 8.74 -8.87
CA THR A 114 14.62 9.95 -9.27
C THR A 114 16.00 9.63 -9.82
N ALA A 115 16.24 9.98 -11.08
CA ALA A 115 17.58 10.00 -11.65
C ALA A 115 18.26 11.37 -11.44
N PHE A 116 19.51 11.37 -11.00
CA PHE A 116 20.31 12.57 -10.73
C PHE A 116 21.37 12.78 -11.81
N PHE A 117 21.50 14.03 -12.25
CA PHE A 117 22.47 14.45 -13.27
C PHE A 117 23.37 15.56 -12.75
N SER A 118 24.62 15.59 -13.23
CA SER A 118 25.68 16.42 -12.64
C SER A 118 25.58 17.92 -12.99
N SER A 119 24.81 18.29 -14.01
CA SER A 119 24.76 19.65 -14.55
C SER A 119 23.35 20.25 -14.62
N ARG A 120 23.20 21.37 -15.32
CA ARG A 120 21.93 22.08 -15.51
C ARG A 120 21.08 21.44 -16.59
N PHE A 121 19.76 21.58 -16.51
CA PHE A 121 18.83 21.03 -17.52
C PHE A 121 19.18 21.46 -18.95
N SER A 122 19.68 22.68 -19.16
CA SER A 122 20.02 23.20 -20.48
C SER A 122 21.15 22.45 -21.19
N ASP A 123 21.93 21.67 -20.44
CA ASP A 123 23.06 20.92 -20.98
C ASP A 123 22.61 19.56 -21.54
N TYR A 124 21.39 19.11 -21.23
CA TYR A 124 20.89 17.79 -21.60
C TYR A 124 19.78 17.85 -22.66
N THR A 125 19.77 16.86 -23.52
CA THR A 125 18.67 16.55 -24.44
C THR A 125 17.91 15.34 -23.92
N ILE A 126 16.58 15.41 -23.88
CA ILE A 126 15.70 14.32 -23.43
C ILE A 126 14.89 13.84 -24.64
N ALA A 127 14.93 12.54 -24.91
CA ALA A 127 14.13 11.91 -25.96
C ALA A 127 13.51 10.61 -25.45
N THR A 128 12.24 10.38 -25.70
CA THR A 128 11.54 9.13 -25.34
C THR A 128 11.09 8.42 -26.61
N ASP A 129 11.34 7.11 -26.71
CA ASP A 129 10.93 6.32 -27.85
C ASP A 129 9.49 5.79 -27.73
N ALA A 130 9.03 5.08 -28.75
CA ALA A 130 7.68 4.52 -28.79
C ALA A 130 7.45 3.36 -27.80
N ALA A 131 8.52 2.78 -27.25
CA ALA A 131 8.45 1.75 -26.21
C ALA A 131 8.44 2.36 -24.79
N GLY A 132 8.53 3.69 -24.67
CA GLY A 132 8.58 4.39 -23.39
C GLY A 132 9.97 4.48 -22.78
N VAL A 133 11.01 4.04 -23.50
CA VAL A 133 12.40 4.17 -23.05
C VAL A 133 12.84 5.61 -23.24
N THR A 134 13.40 6.21 -22.19
CA THR A 134 13.89 7.58 -22.22
C THR A 134 15.40 7.61 -22.34
N TYR A 135 15.92 8.45 -23.22
CA TYR A 135 17.33 8.70 -23.44
C TYR A 135 17.67 10.11 -22.97
N ILE A 136 18.67 10.22 -22.10
CA ILE A 136 19.21 11.48 -21.61
C ILE A 136 20.60 11.64 -22.21
N THR A 137 20.78 12.65 -23.06
CA THR A 137 22.05 12.93 -23.72
C THR A 137 22.64 14.20 -23.15
N ASP A 138 23.79 14.11 -22.51
CA ASP A 138 24.57 15.30 -22.14
C ASP A 138 25.26 15.87 -23.39
N ASN A 139 24.94 17.12 -23.73
CA ASN A 139 25.44 17.78 -24.94
C ASN A 139 26.81 18.45 -24.74
N ARG A 140 27.43 18.35 -23.56
CA ARG A 140 28.74 18.94 -23.27
C ARG A 140 29.85 18.12 -23.95
N SER A 141 30.83 18.80 -24.55
CA SER A 141 31.89 18.17 -25.38
C SER A 141 32.92 17.32 -24.63
N SER A 142 32.88 17.30 -23.30
CA SER A 142 33.75 16.50 -22.43
C SER A 142 32.91 15.80 -21.35
N SER A 143 31.70 15.41 -21.75
CA SER A 143 30.64 14.97 -20.84
C SER A 143 31.15 13.89 -19.88
N PRO A 144 31.09 14.11 -18.56
CA PRO A 144 31.14 13.01 -17.61
C PRO A 144 29.96 12.07 -17.90
N ASP A 145 28.72 12.56 -17.83
CA ASP A 145 27.49 11.75 -17.83
C ASP A 145 27.10 11.05 -19.15
N GLY A 146 27.79 11.31 -20.27
CA GLY A 146 27.53 10.65 -21.56
C GLY A 146 26.05 10.56 -22.02
N ILE A 147 25.59 9.35 -22.35
CA ILE A 147 24.24 9.07 -22.88
C ILE A 147 23.60 7.96 -22.08
N ASP A 148 22.59 8.31 -21.29
CA ASP A 148 21.93 7.41 -20.37
C ASP A 148 20.59 6.93 -20.90
N THR A 149 20.26 5.69 -20.58
CA THR A 149 18.98 5.03 -20.91
C THR A 149 18.20 4.81 -19.64
N LEU A 150 16.99 5.36 -19.57
CA LEU A 150 16.11 5.34 -18.41
C LEU A 150 14.82 4.57 -18.74
N THR A 151 14.45 3.67 -17.83
CA THR A 151 13.16 2.98 -17.83
C THR A 151 12.54 3.06 -16.43
N SER A 152 11.21 3.26 -16.36
CA SER A 152 10.50 3.37 -15.08
C SER A 152 11.15 4.37 -14.12
N VAL A 153 11.47 5.57 -14.63
CA VAL A 153 11.97 6.71 -13.84
C VAL A 153 11.06 7.90 -14.12
N GLU A 154 10.51 8.49 -13.08
CA GLU A 154 9.49 9.54 -13.19
C GLU A 154 10.12 10.93 -13.11
N ILE A 155 11.24 11.05 -12.39
CA ILE A 155 11.85 12.33 -12.03
C ILE A 155 13.30 12.39 -12.49
N LEU A 156 13.65 13.53 -13.09
CA LEU A 156 15.04 13.91 -13.32
C LEU A 156 15.39 15.10 -12.43
N GLN A 157 16.44 14.94 -11.65
CA GLN A 157 17.00 16.00 -10.85
C GLN A 157 18.27 16.54 -11.51
N PHE A 158 18.22 17.79 -11.95
CA PHE A 158 19.37 18.55 -12.42
C PHE A 158 19.83 19.52 -11.34
N SER A 159 21.02 20.08 -11.50
CA SER A 159 21.60 21.04 -10.55
C SER A 159 20.79 22.34 -10.39
N ASP A 160 19.99 22.71 -11.39
CA ASP A 160 19.21 23.96 -11.40
C ASP A 160 17.69 23.75 -11.27
N ARG A 161 17.17 22.54 -11.53
CA ARG A 161 15.74 22.24 -11.43
C ARG A 161 15.43 20.75 -11.38
N THR A 162 14.21 20.44 -10.97
CA THR A 162 13.59 19.13 -11.13
C THR A 162 12.73 19.12 -12.38
N PHE A 163 12.80 18.06 -13.17
CA PHE A 163 11.95 17.81 -14.34
C PHE A 163 11.18 16.51 -14.12
N GLN A 164 9.88 16.49 -14.44
CA GLN A 164 9.06 15.28 -14.39
C GLN A 164 8.99 14.72 -15.82
N LEU A 165 9.46 13.48 -16.04
CA LEU A 165 9.43 12.84 -17.35
C LEU A 165 8.01 12.55 -17.81
N ILE A 166 7.16 12.21 -16.84
CA ILE A 166 5.73 12.04 -17.03
C ILE A 166 5.05 13.09 -16.18
N ALA A 167 4.23 13.93 -16.80
CA ALA A 167 3.36 14.81 -16.04
C ALA A 167 2.39 13.91 -15.26
N ASN A 168 2.43 14.01 -13.93
CA ASN A 168 1.54 13.26 -13.03
C ASN A 168 0.09 13.32 -13.54
N VAL A 169 -0.47 12.17 -13.89
CA VAL A 169 -1.88 12.02 -14.18
C VAL A 169 -2.57 11.75 -12.85
N ALA A 170 -3.54 12.59 -12.46
CA ALA A 170 -4.27 12.33 -11.23
C ALA A 170 -5.03 10.99 -11.34
N PRO A 171 -5.13 10.23 -10.24
CA PRO A 171 -5.79 8.93 -10.27
C PRO A 171 -7.28 9.06 -10.57
N VAL A 172 -7.86 7.95 -11.02
CA VAL A 172 -9.29 7.82 -11.29
C VAL A 172 -9.87 6.77 -10.34
N ALA A 173 -10.69 7.23 -9.39
CA ALA A 173 -11.39 6.35 -8.48
C ALA A 173 -12.77 5.96 -9.02
N THR A 174 -13.14 4.70 -8.82
CA THR A 174 -14.39 4.08 -9.27
C THR A 174 -15.26 3.72 -8.06
N ASN A 175 -16.58 3.73 -8.22
CA ASN A 175 -17.49 3.39 -7.11
C ASN A 175 -17.43 1.92 -6.74
N ASP A 176 -17.59 1.63 -5.45
CA ASP A 176 -17.53 0.28 -4.88
C ASP A 176 -18.84 -0.14 -4.23
N THR A 177 -18.99 -1.45 -4.05
CA THR A 177 -20.14 -2.04 -3.36
C THR A 177 -19.70 -3.16 -2.43
N PHE A 178 -20.18 -3.14 -1.19
CA PHE A 178 -19.98 -4.22 -0.22
C PHE A 178 -21.29 -4.59 0.48
N ASN A 179 -21.34 -5.81 1.00
CA ASN A 179 -22.46 -6.29 1.82
C ASN A 179 -22.04 -6.31 3.29
N ALA A 180 -22.93 -5.84 4.16
CA ALA A 180 -22.74 -5.84 5.60
C ALA A 180 -23.95 -6.49 6.29
N THR A 181 -23.73 -6.89 7.54
CA THR A 181 -24.78 -7.43 8.41
C THR A 181 -24.89 -6.55 9.64
N SER A 182 -26.09 -6.11 9.97
CA SER A 182 -26.36 -5.20 11.08
C SER A 182 -25.71 -5.68 12.38
N GLY A 183 -24.92 -4.83 13.03
CA GLY A 183 -24.26 -5.15 14.29
C GLY A 183 -23.00 -6.02 14.18
N ASN A 184 -22.63 -6.48 12.99
CA ASN A 184 -21.34 -7.12 12.73
C ASN A 184 -20.39 -6.12 12.08
N ALA A 185 -19.12 -6.14 12.50
CA ALA A 185 -18.08 -5.36 11.85
C ALA A 185 -17.75 -5.94 10.47
N LEU A 186 -17.78 -5.09 9.44
CA LEU A 186 -17.26 -5.38 8.10
C LEU A 186 -15.85 -4.77 8.00
N ILE A 187 -14.86 -5.57 7.61
CA ILE A 187 -13.49 -5.10 7.38
C ILE A 187 -13.30 -4.97 5.87
N ILE A 188 -12.83 -3.81 5.43
CA ILE A 188 -12.49 -3.50 4.04
C ILE A 188 -11.03 -3.05 4.01
N THR A 189 -10.20 -3.76 3.25
CA THR A 189 -8.78 -3.41 3.08
C THR A 189 -8.62 -2.27 2.07
N PRO A 190 -7.53 -1.47 2.14
CA PRO A 190 -7.23 -0.49 1.10
C PRO A 190 -7.13 -1.12 -0.29
N ALA A 191 -6.57 -2.34 -0.39
CA ALA A 191 -6.43 -3.07 -1.64
C ALA A 191 -7.79 -3.44 -2.26
N GLU A 192 -8.81 -3.76 -1.45
CA GLU A 192 -10.16 -4.03 -1.95
C GLU A 192 -10.84 -2.78 -2.49
N LEU A 193 -10.65 -1.61 -1.86
CA LEU A 193 -11.18 -0.33 -2.36
C LEU A 193 -10.48 0.10 -3.64
N LEU A 194 -9.15 -0.05 -3.71
CA LEU A 194 -8.37 0.39 -4.87
C LEU A 194 -8.37 -0.63 -6.02
N ALA A 195 -9.04 -1.77 -5.89
CA ALA A 195 -8.96 -2.87 -6.85
C ALA A 195 -9.49 -2.52 -8.26
N ASN A 196 -10.40 -1.54 -8.35
CA ASN A 196 -11.00 -1.05 -9.59
C ASN A 196 -10.57 0.39 -9.93
N ASP A 197 -9.63 0.94 -9.17
CA ASP A 197 -9.07 2.27 -9.38
C ASP A 197 -7.86 2.20 -10.29
N THR A 198 -7.61 3.28 -11.02
CA THR A 198 -6.48 3.35 -11.95
C THR A 198 -5.74 4.66 -11.82
N ASP A 199 -4.47 4.60 -12.22
CA ASP A 199 -3.63 5.77 -12.39
C ASP A 199 -3.03 5.74 -13.80
N GLY A 200 -2.92 6.91 -14.43
CA GLY A 200 -2.43 7.01 -15.80
C GLY A 200 -0.93 6.71 -15.93
N ASN A 201 -0.20 6.85 -14.83
CA ASN A 201 1.22 6.56 -14.70
C ASN A 201 1.48 5.27 -13.91
N ALA A 202 0.42 4.60 -13.44
CA ALA A 202 0.48 3.41 -12.60
C ALA A 202 1.18 3.63 -11.26
N ASP A 203 1.16 4.87 -10.75
CA ASP A 203 1.70 5.22 -9.44
C ASP A 203 0.96 4.43 -8.32
N PRO A 204 1.65 4.01 -7.24
CA PRO A 204 1.02 3.35 -6.11
C PRO A 204 -0.08 4.21 -5.47
N LEU A 205 -1.26 3.65 -5.30
CA LEU A 205 -2.42 4.37 -4.78
C LEU A 205 -2.65 4.16 -3.28
N SER A 206 -3.17 5.21 -2.65
CA SER A 206 -3.61 5.22 -1.26
C SER A 206 -5.04 5.76 -1.15
N VAL A 207 -5.76 5.35 -0.10
CA VAL A 207 -7.16 5.75 0.14
C VAL A 207 -7.21 6.92 1.12
N LEU A 208 -7.91 7.99 0.73
CA LEU A 208 -8.28 9.09 1.62
C LEU A 208 -9.78 9.10 1.84
N ILE A 209 -10.21 8.79 3.06
CA ILE A 209 -11.65 8.81 3.44
C ILE A 209 -12.20 10.24 3.39
N GLY A 210 -13.33 10.38 2.71
CA GLY A 210 -14.12 11.61 2.62
C GLY A 210 -15.25 11.63 3.65
N ALA A 211 -16.49 11.70 3.16
CA ALA A 211 -17.68 11.68 4.00
C ALA A 211 -17.89 10.31 4.65
N GLN A 212 -18.19 10.32 5.95
CA GLN A 212 -18.53 9.15 6.75
C GLN A 212 -19.93 8.60 6.41
N PRO A 213 -20.20 7.32 6.73
CA PRO A 213 -21.55 6.75 6.66
C PRO A 213 -22.55 7.51 7.54
N ALA A 214 -23.83 7.51 7.15
CA ALA A 214 -24.90 8.21 7.86
C ALA A 214 -25.61 7.34 8.90
N HIS A 215 -25.53 6.02 8.75
CA HIS A 215 -26.20 5.02 9.57
C HIS A 215 -25.22 3.98 10.12
N GLY A 216 -24.01 4.43 10.41
CA GLY A 216 -22.94 3.63 10.97
C GLY A 216 -21.68 4.46 11.21
N THR A 217 -20.60 3.75 11.50
CA THR A 217 -19.27 4.35 11.73
C THR A 217 -18.25 3.63 10.87
N LEU A 218 -17.29 4.38 10.32
CA LEU A 218 -16.13 3.84 9.63
C LEU A 218 -14.86 4.28 10.38
N VAL A 219 -14.12 3.32 10.92
CA VAL A 219 -12.87 3.58 11.65
C VAL A 219 -11.71 2.83 11.02
N THR A 220 -10.51 3.40 11.07
CA THR A 220 -9.30 2.70 10.62
C THR A 220 -8.70 1.92 11.80
N ASP A 221 -8.43 0.63 11.61
CA ASP A 221 -7.81 -0.22 12.63
C ASP A 221 -6.28 -0.03 12.69
N ALA A 222 -5.62 -0.74 13.61
CA ALA A 222 -4.16 -0.67 13.78
C ALA A 222 -3.37 -1.28 12.61
N GLN A 223 -4.03 -2.04 11.73
CA GLN A 223 -3.46 -2.64 10.53
C GLN A 223 -3.70 -1.75 9.29
N GLY A 224 -4.44 -0.65 9.42
CA GLY A 224 -4.77 0.25 8.32
C GLY A 224 -6.02 -0.15 7.53
N ASN A 225 -6.80 -1.15 7.98
CA ASN A 225 -8.06 -1.52 7.33
C ASN A 225 -9.19 -0.61 7.78
N PHE A 226 -10.20 -0.44 6.93
CA PHE A 226 -11.41 0.30 7.23
C PHE A 226 -12.47 -0.63 7.80
N VAL A 227 -12.87 -0.38 9.05
CA VAL A 227 -13.86 -1.19 9.78
C VAL A 227 -15.18 -0.42 9.83
N TYR A 228 -16.17 -0.92 9.10
CA TYR A 228 -17.53 -0.41 9.12
C TYR A 228 -18.37 -1.16 10.15
N THR A 229 -19.10 -0.42 10.99
CA THR A 229 -20.12 -0.96 11.90
C THR A 229 -21.39 -0.13 11.77
N SER A 230 -22.51 -0.75 11.38
CA SER A 230 -23.79 -0.06 11.27
C SER A 230 -24.34 0.34 12.64
N ASP A 231 -25.25 1.31 12.64
CA ASP A 231 -26.07 1.60 13.81
C ASP A 231 -26.90 0.35 14.21
N PRO A 232 -27.22 0.18 15.50
CA PRO A 232 -28.02 -0.94 15.97
C PRO A 232 -29.37 -1.02 15.25
N ALA A 233 -29.69 -2.21 14.73
CA ALA A 233 -30.91 -2.50 13.98
C ALA A 233 -31.10 -1.66 12.71
N PHE A 234 -30.05 -1.02 12.18
CA PHE A 234 -30.12 -0.42 10.84
C PHE A 234 -30.13 -1.49 9.76
N SER A 235 -30.94 -1.27 8.72
CA SER A 235 -30.90 -2.08 7.49
C SER A 235 -31.30 -1.23 6.30
N GLY A 236 -30.70 -1.54 5.16
CA GLY A 236 -30.84 -0.74 3.95
C GLY A 236 -29.48 -0.33 3.43
N THR A 237 -29.45 0.75 2.66
CA THR A 237 -28.24 1.27 2.06
C THR A 237 -27.62 2.35 2.94
N ASP A 238 -26.33 2.22 3.21
CA ASP A 238 -25.50 3.29 3.74
C ASP A 238 -24.36 3.58 2.76
N THR A 239 -23.74 4.75 2.85
CA THR A 239 -22.70 5.17 1.92
C THR A 239 -21.63 6.00 2.59
N PHE A 240 -20.38 5.76 2.22
CA PHE A 240 -19.28 6.67 2.50
C PHE A 240 -18.56 7.02 1.20
N THR A 241 -17.71 8.05 1.23
CA THR A 241 -16.93 8.45 0.05
C THR A 241 -15.45 8.39 0.34
N TYR A 242 -14.65 8.20 -0.70
CA TYR A 242 -13.19 8.29 -0.63
C TYR A 242 -12.62 8.94 -1.89
N ARG A 243 -11.32 9.24 -1.83
CA ARG A 243 -10.49 9.58 -2.99
C ARG A 243 -9.29 8.64 -3.02
N ALA A 244 -8.86 8.25 -4.21
CA ALA A 244 -7.55 7.67 -4.43
C ALA A 244 -6.51 8.80 -4.51
N SER A 245 -5.31 8.54 -4.00
CA SER A 245 -4.19 9.48 -4.00
C SER A 245 -2.91 8.75 -4.40
N ASP A 246 -2.23 9.27 -5.41
CA ASP A 246 -0.88 8.86 -5.87
C ASP A 246 0.24 9.51 -5.00
N GLY A 247 -0.14 10.39 -4.06
CA GLY A 247 0.78 11.14 -3.19
C GLY A 247 1.10 12.55 -3.67
N LEU A 248 0.72 12.90 -4.90
CA LEU A 248 0.89 14.21 -5.54
C LEU A 248 -0.44 14.87 -5.89
N ALA A 249 -1.40 14.09 -6.36
CA ALA A 249 -2.75 14.46 -6.75
C ALA A 249 -3.78 13.49 -6.13
N GLN A 250 -5.05 13.89 -6.22
CA GLN A 250 -6.17 13.11 -5.73
C GLN A 250 -7.21 12.97 -6.82
N SER A 251 -7.84 11.80 -6.88
CA SER A 251 -8.96 11.54 -7.77
C SER A 251 -10.19 12.35 -7.38
N GLY A 252 -11.24 12.31 -8.21
CA GLY A 252 -12.59 12.71 -7.79
C GLY A 252 -13.13 11.82 -6.65
N PHE A 253 -14.22 12.23 -6.02
CA PHE A 253 -14.86 11.36 -5.01
C PHE A 253 -15.47 10.11 -5.67
N ALA A 254 -15.09 8.94 -5.17
CA ALA A 254 -15.81 7.70 -5.37
C ALA A 254 -16.74 7.44 -4.18
N THR A 255 -17.88 6.81 -4.46
CA THR A 255 -18.88 6.42 -3.47
C THR A 255 -18.80 4.92 -3.23
N VAL A 256 -18.65 4.53 -1.97
CA VAL A 256 -18.80 3.14 -1.53
C VAL A 256 -20.22 2.95 -1.05
N THR A 257 -20.91 1.97 -1.64
CA THR A 257 -22.29 1.60 -1.28
C THR A 257 -22.30 0.35 -0.41
N LEU A 258 -22.85 0.47 0.80
CA LEU A 258 -22.96 -0.62 1.76
C LEU A 258 -24.41 -1.11 1.81
N THR A 259 -24.65 -2.37 1.44
CA THR A 259 -25.96 -3.00 1.59
C THR A 259 -26.01 -3.75 2.92
N VAL A 260 -26.74 -3.20 3.90
CA VAL A 260 -26.83 -3.74 5.27
C VAL A 260 -28.07 -4.61 5.43
N ALA A 261 -27.85 -5.90 5.66
CA ALA A 261 -28.91 -6.86 5.99
C ALA A 261 -29.15 -6.91 7.51
N GLN A 262 -30.41 -7.08 7.94
CA GLN A 262 -30.72 -7.37 9.35
C GLN A 262 -30.17 -8.74 9.76
N VAL A 263 -29.71 -8.85 11.00
CA VAL A 263 -29.59 -10.16 11.64
C VAL A 263 -30.99 -10.65 11.98
N PRO A 264 -31.35 -11.91 11.69
CA PRO A 264 -32.61 -12.47 12.17
C PRO A 264 -32.67 -12.37 13.70
N VAL A 265 -33.56 -11.52 14.22
CA VAL A 265 -33.76 -11.42 15.67
C VAL A 265 -34.63 -12.59 16.09
N ASN A 266 -34.09 -13.43 17.00
CA ASN A 266 -34.82 -14.54 17.57
C ASN A 266 -35.62 -14.05 18.79
N THR A 267 -36.81 -13.48 18.57
CA THR A 267 -37.63 -12.89 19.65
C THR A 267 -38.53 -13.92 20.31
N VAL A 268 -38.75 -13.77 21.62
CA VAL A 268 -39.81 -14.44 22.36
C VAL A 268 -40.73 -13.38 22.93
N ASP A 269 -41.93 -13.25 22.36
CA ASP A 269 -42.93 -12.33 22.88
C ASP A 269 -43.79 -13.05 23.92
N VAL A 270 -44.04 -12.36 25.04
CA VAL A 270 -44.90 -12.86 26.11
C VAL A 270 -46.16 -12.02 26.14
N THR A 271 -47.29 -12.60 25.76
CA THR A 271 -48.60 -11.95 25.85
C THR A 271 -49.40 -12.53 27.00
N VAL A 272 -49.90 -11.68 27.90
CA VAL A 272 -50.84 -12.09 28.94
C VAL A 272 -52.23 -11.60 28.56
N SER A 273 -53.17 -12.53 28.40
CA SER A 273 -54.57 -12.23 28.08
C SER A 273 -55.51 -12.69 29.20
N GLY A 274 -56.60 -11.93 29.39
CA GLY A 274 -57.61 -12.19 30.43
C GLY A 274 -57.44 -11.36 31.70
N GLY A 275 -57.25 -10.04 31.58
CA GLY A 275 -57.18 -9.15 32.74
C GLY A 275 -58.45 -9.23 33.60
N LEU A 276 -58.28 -9.51 34.90
CA LEU A 276 -59.35 -9.50 35.88
C LEU A 276 -59.42 -8.13 36.58
N ALA A 277 -60.62 -7.63 36.83
CA ALA A 277 -60.80 -6.43 37.64
C ALA A 277 -60.34 -6.66 39.10
N PRO A 278 -59.96 -5.61 39.84
CA PRO A 278 -59.55 -5.75 41.24
C PRO A 278 -60.59 -6.50 42.07
N GLY A 279 -60.16 -7.56 42.76
CA GLY A 279 -61.01 -8.38 43.64
C GLY A 279 -61.62 -9.63 43.00
N GLN A 280 -61.31 -9.96 41.74
CA GLN A 280 -61.75 -11.21 41.12
C GLN A 280 -60.64 -12.28 41.08
N ILE A 281 -61.04 -13.55 41.25
CA ILE A 281 -60.18 -14.72 41.09
C ILE A 281 -60.54 -15.41 39.78
N GLY A 282 -59.54 -15.68 38.93
CA GLY A 282 -59.75 -16.30 37.63
C GLY A 282 -58.42 -16.68 36.97
N ASN A 283 -58.50 -17.23 35.77
CA ASN A 283 -57.33 -17.75 35.05
C ASN A 283 -56.84 -16.73 34.02
N ALA A 284 -55.56 -16.38 34.08
CA ALA A 284 -54.87 -15.66 33.00
C ALA A 284 -54.22 -16.67 32.04
N THR A 285 -54.21 -16.35 30.75
CA THR A 285 -53.49 -17.14 29.75
C THR A 285 -52.21 -16.40 29.38
N VAL A 286 -51.06 -17.06 29.58
CA VAL A 286 -49.76 -16.58 29.11
C VAL A 286 -49.44 -17.30 27.81
N THR A 287 -49.24 -16.54 26.73
CA THR A 287 -48.83 -17.07 25.43
C THR A 287 -47.41 -16.63 25.14
N TYR A 288 -46.55 -17.59 24.80
CA TYR A 288 -45.20 -17.35 24.32
C TYR A 288 -45.19 -17.58 22.80
N THR A 289 -44.80 -16.56 22.04
CA THR A 289 -44.60 -16.68 20.59
C THR A 289 -43.13 -16.55 20.27
N HIS A 290 -42.61 -17.42 19.42
CA HIS A 290 -41.24 -17.34 18.93
C HIS A 290 -41.26 -16.84 17.49
N ASN A 291 -40.63 -15.69 17.22
CA ASN A 291 -40.62 -15.06 15.89
C ASN A 291 -42.01 -14.92 15.26
N GLY A 292 -43.02 -14.62 16.09
CA GLY A 292 -44.42 -14.50 15.65
C GLY A 292 -45.17 -15.82 15.43
N GLU A 293 -44.54 -16.99 15.59
CA GLU A 293 -45.22 -18.29 15.59
C GLU A 293 -45.50 -18.78 17.02
N ALA A 294 -46.72 -19.27 17.26
CA ALA A 294 -47.13 -19.79 18.57
C ALA A 294 -46.43 -21.12 18.90
N THR A 295 -45.42 -21.06 19.76
CA THR A 295 -44.73 -22.24 20.28
C THR A 295 -45.48 -22.79 21.50
N PHE A 296 -46.48 -23.65 21.29
CA PHE A 296 -46.72 -24.93 22.00
C PHE A 296 -48.19 -25.43 21.91
N ARG A 297 -48.37 -26.74 21.68
CA ARG A 297 -49.59 -27.48 22.08
C ARG A 297 -49.32 -28.26 23.38
N PRO A 298 -49.78 -27.83 24.56
CA PRO A 298 -49.64 -28.65 25.76
C PRO A 298 -50.59 -29.85 25.70
N ARG A 299 -50.05 -31.07 25.67
CA ARG A 299 -50.82 -32.28 26.00
C ARG A 299 -50.97 -32.35 27.52
N TYR A 300 -52.12 -31.92 28.04
CA TYR A 300 -52.47 -32.21 29.43
C TYR A 300 -52.92 -33.66 29.55
N CYS A 301 -52.07 -34.52 30.14
CA CYS A 301 -52.51 -35.82 30.67
C CYS A 301 -53.28 -35.57 31.97
N TRP A 302 -54.58 -35.89 31.99
CA TRP A 302 -55.37 -35.91 33.21
C TRP A 302 -55.08 -37.19 34.00
N CYS A 303 -54.37 -37.09 35.12
CA CYS A 303 -54.40 -38.14 36.13
C CYS A 303 -55.71 -38.02 36.94
N ARG A 304 -56.63 -38.98 36.76
CA ARG A 304 -57.78 -39.16 37.66
C ARG A 304 -57.27 -39.52 39.06
N ARG A 305 -57.65 -38.75 40.08
CA ARG A 305 -57.58 -39.20 41.48
C ARG A 305 -58.64 -40.30 41.71
N PRO A 306 -58.33 -41.40 42.40
CA PRO A 306 -59.34 -42.33 42.89
C PRO A 306 -60.14 -41.67 44.03
N ALA A 307 -61.46 -41.83 44.01
CA ALA A 307 -62.30 -41.52 45.16
C ALA A 307 -62.10 -42.58 46.26
N HIS A 308 -62.30 -42.15 47.50
CA HIS A 308 -62.16 -42.86 48.78
C HIS A 308 -62.44 -44.37 48.77
#